data_AF-A0A8J5RGF0-F1
#
_entry.id   AF-A0A8J5RGF0-F1
#
_cell.length_a   1.000
_cell.length_b   1.000
_cell.length_c   1.000
_cell.angle_alpha   90.00
_cell.angle_beta   90.00
_cell.angle_gamma   90.00
#
_symmetry.space_group_name_H-M   'P 1'
#
loop_
_entity.id
_entity.type
_entity.pdbx_description
1 polymer ?
#
loop_
_entity_poly.entity_id
_entity_poly.type
_entity_poly.pdbx_seq_one_letter_code
_entity_poly.pdbx_strand_id
1 'polypeptide(L)'
;MAVAERVSTERGENLGESVGYKVRLEGIKGKDTHLLFCTSGILLRRLLSDRNLNGVTHVFVDEIHERGMNEDFLLIVLKDLLSRRRDLRLILMSATLNAELFSSYFGGAPTIHIPGFTHPVRAHFLEDILERSGYKLTSSNQLDDYGQDKVWKTQKQLLPRKRKNQITTLVEDALKTSSFEMYGSRTRDSLVNWNPDCIGFNLIEAVLCHICRKERPGAVLVFMTGWDDISCLKDQLKAHPLLGDPNRVLLLACHGSMATAEQRLIFDKPPPNVRKIVLATNMAEAVLQ
;
A
#
# COMPACT_ATOMS: atom_id res chain seq x y z
N MET A 1 -6.69 1.47 -13.87
CA MET A 1 -7.69 2.48 -14.27
C MET A 1 -7.24 3.88 -13.87
N ALA A 2 -6.94 4.14 -12.59
CA ALA A 2 -6.49 5.45 -12.10
C ALA A 2 -5.34 6.07 -12.92
N VAL A 3 -4.29 5.28 -13.23
CA VAL A 3 -3.17 5.75 -14.07
C VAL A 3 -3.62 6.19 -15.46
N ALA A 4 -4.48 5.41 -16.13
CA ALA A 4 -4.97 5.75 -17.46
C ALA A 4 -5.80 7.06 -17.47
N GLU A 5 -6.64 7.23 -16.46
CA GLU A 5 -7.46 8.44 -16.25
C GLU A 5 -6.59 9.66 -15.91
N ARG A 6 -5.53 9.46 -15.13
CA ARG A 6 -4.56 10.50 -14.84
C ARG A 6 -3.83 10.95 -16.10
N VAL A 7 -3.32 10.01 -16.89
CA VAL A 7 -2.61 10.32 -18.14
C VAL A 7 -3.54 10.95 -19.18
N SER A 8 -4.80 10.53 -19.29
CA SER A 8 -5.75 11.20 -20.20
C SER A 8 -6.02 12.65 -19.76
N THR A 9 -6.17 12.87 -18.45
CA THR A 9 -6.37 14.21 -17.87
C THR A 9 -5.17 15.12 -18.11
N GLU A 10 -3.94 14.62 -17.92
CA GLU A 10 -2.71 15.38 -18.19
C GLU A 10 -2.55 15.74 -19.68
N ARG A 11 -3.16 14.95 -20.57
CA ARG A 11 -3.21 15.22 -22.01
C ARG A 11 -4.38 16.10 -22.43
N GLY A 12 -5.30 16.45 -21.52
CA GLY A 12 -6.48 17.23 -21.82
C GLY A 12 -7.51 16.49 -22.69
N GLU A 13 -7.51 15.16 -22.66
CA GLU A 13 -8.36 14.29 -23.49
C GLU A 13 -9.27 13.41 -22.61
N ASN A 14 -10.38 12.93 -23.18
CA ASN A 14 -11.22 11.95 -22.48
C ASN A 14 -10.61 10.55 -22.56
N LEU A 15 -10.84 9.77 -21.51
CA LEU A 15 -10.46 8.36 -21.49
C LEU A 15 -11.20 7.59 -22.59
N GLY A 16 -10.46 6.83 -23.40
CA GLY A 16 -10.97 6.12 -24.56
C GLY A 16 -10.66 6.79 -25.90
N GLU A 17 -10.17 8.03 -25.91
CA GLU A 17 -9.57 8.66 -27.09
C GLU A 17 -8.18 8.05 -27.33
N SER A 18 -7.10 8.79 -27.11
CA SER A 18 -5.75 8.25 -27.34
C SER A 18 -5.21 7.36 -26.20
N VAL A 19 -5.81 7.45 -25.01
CA VAL A 19 -5.45 6.68 -23.82
C VAL A 19 -6.63 5.83 -23.39
N GLY A 20 -6.40 4.55 -23.12
CA GLY A 20 -7.43 3.62 -22.65
C GLY A 20 -6.92 2.66 -21.59
N TYR A 21 -7.81 1.83 -21.07
CA TYR A 21 -7.44 0.74 -20.18
C TYR A 21 -8.25 -0.53 -20.42
N LYS A 22 -7.69 -1.67 -20.05
CA LYS A 22 -8.40 -2.95 -20.03
C LYS A 22 -8.04 -3.75 -18.79
N VAL A 23 -9.06 -4.05 -17.99
CA VAL A 23 -8.96 -4.98 -16.85
C VAL A 23 -9.95 -6.14 -17.06
N ARG A 24 -10.05 -7.04 -16.08
CA ARG A 24 -11.01 -8.15 -16.16
C ARG A 24 -12.44 -7.58 -16.17
N LEU A 25 -13.27 -8.02 -17.12
CA LEU A 25 -14.68 -7.63 -17.30
C LEU A 25 -14.94 -6.17 -17.69
N GLU A 26 -13.97 -5.26 -17.53
CA GLU A 26 -14.15 -3.82 -17.76
C GLU A 26 -13.02 -3.25 -18.63
N GLY A 27 -13.30 -2.22 -19.40
CA GLY A 27 -12.27 -1.43 -20.07
C GLY A 27 -12.83 -0.51 -21.13
N ILE A 28 -12.07 0.53 -21.42
CA ILE A 28 -12.39 1.56 -22.41
C ILE A 28 -11.25 1.60 -23.43
N LYS A 29 -11.61 1.46 -24.70
CA LYS A 29 -10.70 1.55 -25.85
C LYS A 29 -11.49 2.05 -27.06
N GLY A 30 -11.04 3.16 -27.65
CA GLY A 30 -11.53 3.70 -28.91
C GLY A 30 -10.73 3.22 -30.12
N LYS A 31 -11.08 3.72 -31.29
CA LYS A 31 -10.35 3.45 -32.55
C LYS A 31 -8.96 4.09 -32.55
N ASP A 32 -8.85 5.26 -31.93
CA ASP A 32 -7.63 6.08 -31.89
C ASP A 32 -6.79 5.85 -30.62
N THR A 33 -7.09 4.81 -29.84
CA THR A 33 -6.33 4.49 -28.63
C THR A 33 -4.94 3.98 -28.99
N HIS A 34 -3.93 4.80 -28.69
CA HIS A 34 -2.52 4.53 -28.92
C HIS A 34 -1.79 4.02 -27.67
N LEU A 35 -2.27 4.39 -26.47
CA LEU A 35 -1.75 3.92 -25.19
C LEU A 35 -2.83 3.13 -24.45
N LEU A 36 -2.57 1.85 -24.16
CA LEU A 36 -3.51 0.98 -23.46
C LEU A 36 -2.87 0.44 -22.18
N PHE A 37 -3.36 0.87 -21.03
CA PHE A 37 -3.02 0.28 -19.74
C PHE A 37 -3.78 -1.02 -19.54
N CYS A 38 -3.12 -2.11 -19.17
CA CYS A 38 -3.82 -3.34 -18.85
C CYS A 38 -3.10 -4.13 -17.76
N THR A 39 -3.82 -5.00 -17.06
CA THR A 39 -3.19 -5.91 -16.10
C THR A 39 -2.41 -7.00 -16.84
N SER A 40 -1.37 -7.53 -16.19
CA SER A 40 -0.54 -8.64 -16.70
C SER A 40 -1.40 -9.81 -17.21
N GLY A 41 -2.44 -10.19 -16.46
CA GLY A 41 -3.39 -11.23 -16.86
C GLY A 41 -4.17 -10.96 -18.16
N ILE A 42 -4.50 -9.70 -18.46
CA ILE A 42 -5.16 -9.33 -19.74
C ILE A 42 -4.18 -9.46 -20.90
N LEU A 43 -2.93 -9.03 -20.72
CA LEU A 43 -1.89 -9.16 -21.74
C LEU A 43 -1.55 -10.64 -22.01
N LEU A 44 -1.41 -11.45 -20.95
CA LEU A 44 -1.23 -12.90 -21.07
C LEU A 44 -2.38 -13.55 -21.84
N ARG A 45 -3.63 -13.20 -21.54
CA ARG A 45 -4.79 -13.71 -22.29
C ARG A 45 -4.75 -13.29 -23.76
N ARG A 46 -4.31 -12.07 -24.06
CA ARG A 46 -4.14 -11.61 -25.44
C ARG A 46 -3.07 -12.43 -26.17
N LEU A 47 -1.93 -12.72 -25.52
CA LEU A 47 -0.85 -13.55 -26.05
C LEU A 47 -1.29 -14.98 -26.38
N LEU A 48 -2.31 -15.52 -25.70
CA LEU A 48 -2.90 -16.82 -26.05
C LEU A 48 -3.62 -16.81 -27.39
N SER A 49 -4.33 -15.73 -27.72
CA SER A 49 -5.08 -15.58 -28.97
C SER A 49 -4.24 -15.00 -30.11
N ASP A 50 -3.34 -14.07 -29.78
CA ASP A 50 -2.45 -13.37 -30.72
C ASP A 50 -1.01 -13.50 -30.23
N ARG A 51 -0.39 -14.61 -30.61
CA ARG A 51 0.97 -14.98 -30.16
C ARG A 51 2.05 -13.99 -30.59
N ASN A 52 1.77 -13.15 -31.60
CA ASN A 52 2.74 -12.19 -32.15
C ASN A 52 2.48 -10.74 -31.69
N LEU A 53 1.40 -10.50 -30.92
CA LEU A 53 0.92 -9.16 -30.55
C LEU A 53 0.86 -8.21 -31.75
N ASN A 54 0.18 -8.63 -32.80
CA ASN A 54 0.04 -7.84 -34.02
C ASN A 54 -0.59 -6.46 -33.72
N GLY A 55 -0.03 -5.42 -34.34
CA GLY A 55 -0.41 -4.03 -34.12
C GLY A 55 0.14 -3.40 -32.83
N VAL A 56 0.93 -4.13 -32.02
CA VAL A 56 1.65 -3.58 -30.87
C VAL A 56 3.11 -3.36 -31.24
N THR A 57 3.58 -2.13 -31.02
CA THR A 57 4.98 -1.72 -31.29
C THR A 57 5.84 -1.72 -30.02
N HIS A 58 5.24 -1.38 -28.88
CA HIS A 58 5.92 -1.28 -27.59
C HIS A 58 5.12 -1.97 -26.50
N VAL A 59 5.80 -2.70 -25.63
CA VAL A 59 5.24 -3.25 -24.40
C VAL A 59 6.03 -2.68 -23.23
N PHE A 60 5.33 -2.04 -22.31
CA PHE A 60 5.87 -1.61 -21.03
C PHE A 60 5.37 -2.58 -19.97
N VAL A 61 6.29 -3.18 -19.22
CA VAL A 61 5.97 -3.99 -18.05
C VAL A 61 6.40 -3.20 -16.83
N ASP A 62 5.40 -2.75 -16.08
CA ASP A 62 5.58 -1.94 -14.88
C ASP A 62 5.64 -2.82 -13.62
N GLU A 63 6.20 -2.26 -12.55
CA GLU A 63 6.28 -2.89 -11.22
C GLU A 63 6.77 -4.35 -11.18
N ILE A 64 7.73 -4.67 -12.05
CA ILE A 64 8.32 -6.02 -12.12
C ILE A 64 9.01 -6.46 -10.81
N HIS A 65 9.27 -5.50 -9.91
CA HIS A 65 9.89 -5.74 -8.62
C HIS A 65 8.99 -6.45 -7.61
N GLU A 66 7.67 -6.43 -7.81
CA GLU A 66 6.72 -7.15 -6.96
C GLU A 66 6.82 -8.68 -7.11
N ARG A 67 7.55 -9.18 -8.14
CA ARG A 67 7.83 -10.61 -8.34
C ARG A 67 6.57 -11.49 -8.37
N GLY A 68 5.46 -10.95 -8.86
CA GLY A 68 4.21 -11.68 -8.98
C GLY A 68 4.30 -12.83 -9.99
N MET A 69 3.52 -13.89 -9.76
CA MET A 69 3.56 -15.10 -10.61
C MET A 69 3.20 -14.80 -12.07
N ASN A 70 2.25 -13.89 -12.31
CA ASN A 70 1.84 -13.53 -13.67
C ASN A 70 2.89 -12.68 -14.37
N GLU A 71 3.58 -11.82 -13.63
CA GLU A 71 4.64 -10.93 -14.09
C GLU A 71 5.85 -11.77 -14.51
N ASP A 72 6.32 -12.68 -13.65
CA ASP A 72 7.41 -13.61 -13.96
C ASP A 72 7.07 -14.47 -15.20
N PHE A 73 5.84 -14.99 -15.29
CA PHE A 73 5.41 -15.77 -16.46
C PHE A 73 5.31 -14.92 -17.73
N LEU A 74 4.82 -13.68 -17.63
CA LEU A 74 4.75 -12.74 -18.74
C LEU A 74 6.15 -12.42 -19.28
N LEU A 75 7.14 -12.24 -18.42
CA LEU A 75 8.52 -11.99 -18.83
C LEU A 75 9.11 -13.17 -19.63
N ILE A 76 8.82 -14.41 -19.25
CA ILE A 76 9.21 -15.61 -20.01
C ILE A 76 8.61 -15.56 -21.43
N VAL A 77 7.29 -15.34 -21.52
CA VAL A 77 6.58 -15.31 -22.80
C VAL A 77 7.07 -14.16 -23.69
N LEU A 78 7.31 -12.98 -23.12
CA LEU A 78 7.81 -11.82 -23.85
C LEU A 78 9.25 -12.02 -24.33
N LYS A 79 10.12 -12.65 -23.54
CA LYS A 79 11.48 -13.01 -23.97
C LYS A 79 11.46 -13.92 -25.20
N ASP A 80 10.61 -14.94 -25.19
CA ASP A 80 10.41 -15.82 -26.35
C ASP A 80 9.82 -15.07 -27.56
N LEU A 81 8.94 -14.09 -27.32
CA LEU A 81 8.38 -13.26 -28.39
C LEU A 81 9.43 -12.36 -29.05
N LEU A 82 10.31 -11.72 -28.28
CA LEU A 82 11.36 -10.84 -28.81
C LEU A 82 12.32 -11.55 -29.78
N SER A 83 12.54 -12.85 -29.62
CA SER A 83 13.33 -13.65 -30.57
C SER A 83 12.69 -13.72 -31.97
N ARG A 84 11.35 -13.65 -32.03
CA ARG A 84 10.55 -13.77 -33.26
C ARG A 84 10.12 -12.42 -33.84
N ARG A 85 9.85 -11.43 -32.98
CA ARG A 85 9.41 -10.07 -33.34
C ARG A 85 10.52 -9.06 -33.05
N ARG A 86 11.46 -8.92 -34.00
CA ARG A 86 12.63 -8.03 -33.87
C ARG A 86 12.27 -6.54 -33.90
N ASP A 87 11.06 -6.21 -34.36
CA ASP A 87 10.51 -4.86 -34.38
C ASP A 87 9.84 -4.45 -33.06
N LEU A 88 9.49 -5.42 -32.20
CA LEU A 88 8.85 -5.15 -30.92
C LEU A 88 9.86 -4.58 -29.91
N ARG A 89 9.47 -3.51 -29.22
CA ARG A 89 10.26 -2.92 -28.13
C ARG A 89 9.66 -3.32 -26.78
N LEU A 90 10.49 -3.85 -25.90
CA LEU A 90 10.13 -4.17 -24.51
C LEU A 90 10.83 -3.19 -23.57
N ILE A 91 10.06 -2.54 -22.70
CA ILE A 91 10.54 -1.67 -21.64
C ILE A 91 10.11 -2.28 -20.32
N LEU A 92 11.08 -2.43 -19.41
CA LEU A 92 10.88 -2.97 -18.07
C LEU A 92 11.06 -1.84 -17.07
N MET A 93 10.06 -1.60 -16.21
CA MET A 93 10.06 -0.52 -15.22
C MET A 93 10.00 -1.13 -13.81
N SER A 94 10.82 -0.58 -12.90
CA SER A 94 10.97 -1.04 -11.52
C SER A 94 11.31 0.16 -10.64
N ALA A 95 10.62 0.29 -9.51
CA ALA A 95 10.97 1.27 -8.48
C ALA A 95 12.19 0.88 -7.63
N THR A 96 12.59 -0.40 -7.62
CA THR A 96 13.69 -0.90 -6.76
C THR A 96 14.99 -1.14 -7.53
N LEU A 97 16.10 -1.16 -6.79
CA LEU A 97 17.48 -1.15 -7.28
C LEU A 97 17.96 -2.43 -7.99
N ASN A 98 17.17 -3.50 -8.09
CA ASN A 98 17.66 -4.75 -8.69
C ASN A 98 17.47 -4.78 -10.23
N ALA A 99 17.98 -3.75 -10.92
CA ALA A 99 17.90 -3.64 -12.38
C ALA A 99 18.83 -4.65 -13.08
N GLU A 100 19.92 -5.04 -12.42
CA GLU A 100 20.95 -5.95 -12.95
C GLU A 100 20.40 -7.37 -13.16
N LEU A 101 19.51 -7.83 -12.27
CA LEU A 101 18.85 -9.13 -12.43
C LEU A 101 18.04 -9.20 -13.72
N PHE A 102 17.24 -8.15 -14.01
CA PHE A 102 16.44 -8.11 -15.24
C PHE A 102 17.30 -7.88 -16.48
N SER A 103 18.31 -7.00 -16.39
CA SER A 103 19.27 -6.78 -17.47
C SER A 103 19.97 -8.08 -17.88
N SER A 104 20.51 -8.83 -16.91
CA SER A 104 21.17 -10.11 -17.16
C SER A 104 20.21 -11.15 -17.74
N TYR A 105 18.98 -11.25 -17.22
CA TYR A 105 17.96 -12.16 -17.75
C TYR A 105 17.62 -11.86 -19.22
N PHE A 106 17.61 -10.60 -19.64
CA PHE A 106 17.40 -10.17 -21.03
C PHE A 106 18.69 -9.98 -21.84
N GLY A 107 19.80 -10.62 -21.43
CA GLY A 107 21.03 -10.67 -22.22
C GLY A 107 21.88 -9.40 -22.15
N GLY A 108 21.90 -8.74 -21.01
CA GLY A 108 22.65 -7.49 -20.80
C GLY A 108 21.92 -6.27 -21.37
N ALA A 109 20.58 -6.25 -21.28
CA ALA A 109 19.78 -5.13 -21.77
C ALA A 109 20.20 -3.80 -21.11
N PRO A 110 20.27 -2.68 -21.85
CA PRO A 110 20.64 -1.38 -21.28
C PRO A 110 19.73 -0.98 -20.13
N THR A 111 20.31 -0.45 -19.07
CA THR A 111 19.59 0.09 -17.90
C THR A 111 19.68 1.61 -17.89
N ILE A 112 18.59 2.26 -17.46
CA ILE A 112 18.52 3.70 -17.25
C ILE A 112 17.99 3.92 -15.85
N HIS A 113 18.71 4.70 -15.04
CA HIS A 113 18.27 5.08 -13.71
C HIS A 113 17.66 6.48 -13.75
N ILE A 114 16.39 6.60 -13.39
CA ILE A 114 15.71 7.89 -13.22
C ILE A 114 15.78 8.23 -11.73
N PRO A 115 16.44 9.34 -11.34
CA PRO A 115 16.52 9.71 -9.93
C PRO A 115 15.13 10.07 -9.41
N GLY A 116 14.71 9.39 -8.34
CA GLY A 116 13.49 9.75 -7.63
C GLY A 116 13.69 11.00 -6.79
N PHE A 117 12.71 11.90 -6.81
CA PHE A 117 12.65 13.01 -5.86
C PHE A 117 11.77 12.60 -4.69
N THR A 118 12.40 12.27 -3.56
CA THR A 118 11.69 12.12 -2.29
C THR A 118 12.01 13.31 -1.41
N HIS A 119 11.01 13.75 -0.65
CA HIS A 119 11.27 14.63 0.48
C HIS A 119 11.85 13.79 1.63
N PRO A 120 12.74 14.36 2.47
CA PRO A 120 13.29 13.63 3.60
C PRO A 120 12.17 13.14 4.52
N VAL A 121 12.07 11.82 4.69
CA VAL A 121 11.10 11.18 5.58
C VAL A 121 11.82 10.83 6.88
N ARG A 122 11.32 11.35 8.00
CA ARG A 122 11.82 10.99 9.32
C ARG A 122 11.10 9.73 9.81
N ALA A 123 11.85 8.67 10.06
CA ALA A 123 11.33 7.48 10.72
C ALA A 123 11.20 7.70 12.23
N HIS A 124 10.13 7.17 12.81
CA HIS A 124 9.88 7.11 14.24
C HIS A 124 9.50 5.67 14.59
N PHE A 125 10.19 5.10 15.57
CA PHE A 125 9.89 3.76 16.08
C PHE A 125 8.92 3.82 17.27
N LEU A 126 8.51 2.67 17.78
CA LEU A 126 7.49 2.58 18.82
C LEU A 126 7.86 3.42 20.05
N GLU A 127 9.10 3.36 20.48
CA GLU A 127 9.67 4.13 21.58
C GLU A 127 9.58 5.65 21.36
N ASP A 128 9.85 6.13 20.15
CA ASP A 128 9.72 7.55 19.79
C ASP A 128 8.26 8.00 19.87
N ILE A 129 7.35 7.15 19.37
CA ILE A 129 5.93 7.44 19.33
C ILE A 129 5.34 7.48 20.74
N LEU A 130 5.70 6.54 21.61
CA LEU A 130 5.26 6.51 23.01
C LEU A 130 5.77 7.73 23.77
N GLU A 131 7.04 8.10 23.59
CA GLU A 131 7.63 9.28 24.23
C GLU A 131 6.94 10.57 23.78
N ARG A 132 6.76 10.75 22.46
CA ARG A 132 6.17 11.97 21.88
C ARG A 132 4.68 12.11 22.17
N SER A 133 3.94 11.01 22.05
CA SER A 133 2.50 11.01 22.31
C SER A 133 2.18 11.10 23.79
N GLY A 134 3.10 10.62 24.65
CA GLY A 134 2.88 10.45 26.08
C GLY A 134 1.92 9.32 26.42
N TYR A 135 1.51 8.52 25.42
CA TYR A 135 0.62 7.38 25.57
C TYR A 135 1.30 6.28 26.37
N LYS A 136 0.58 5.70 27.34
CA LYS A 136 1.09 4.62 28.20
C LYS A 136 0.44 3.30 27.79
N LEU A 137 1.25 2.33 27.40
CA LEU A 137 0.77 0.96 27.16
C LEU A 137 0.58 0.24 28.49
N THR A 138 -0.56 -0.43 28.62
CA THR A 138 -0.90 -1.29 29.75
C THR A 138 -1.47 -2.60 29.23
N SER A 139 -1.46 -3.66 30.04
CA SER A 139 -2.03 -4.95 29.63
C SER A 139 -3.52 -4.87 29.29
N SER A 140 -4.23 -3.86 29.81
CA SER A 140 -5.67 -3.67 29.61
C SER A 140 -6.05 -2.84 28.38
N ASN A 141 -5.17 -1.94 27.90
CA ASN A 141 -5.51 -0.99 26.84
C ASN A 141 -4.94 -1.37 25.46
N GLN A 142 -4.35 -2.55 25.34
CA GLN A 142 -3.71 -3.02 24.10
C GLN A 142 -4.59 -3.97 23.30
N LEU A 143 -5.64 -4.51 23.90
CA LEU A 143 -6.53 -5.44 23.22
C LEU A 143 -7.33 -4.72 22.14
N ASP A 144 -7.28 -5.26 20.94
CA ASP A 144 -8.06 -4.76 19.82
C ASP A 144 -9.50 -5.26 19.94
N ASP A 145 -10.44 -4.32 19.98
CA ASP A 145 -11.86 -4.61 20.00
C ASP A 145 -12.36 -4.87 18.58
N TYR A 146 -12.72 -6.12 18.31
CA TYR A 146 -13.31 -6.55 17.04
C TYR A 146 -14.85 -6.60 17.07
N GLY A 147 -15.47 -6.19 18.19
CA GLY A 147 -16.91 -6.25 18.41
C GLY A 147 -17.43 -7.65 18.72
N GLN A 148 -18.74 -7.71 19.04
CA GLN A 148 -19.43 -8.93 19.48
C GLN A 148 -19.46 -10.03 18.40
N ASP A 149 -19.47 -9.66 17.13
CA ASP A 149 -19.53 -10.64 16.03
C ASP A 149 -18.20 -11.37 15.82
N LYS A 150 -17.10 -10.85 16.37
CA LYS A 150 -15.73 -11.37 16.17
C LYS A 150 -14.97 -11.53 17.49
N VAL A 151 -15.67 -11.82 18.59
CA VAL A 151 -15.07 -12.05 19.92
C VAL A 151 -13.95 -13.09 19.87
N TRP A 152 -14.05 -14.09 18.99
CA TRP A 152 -12.99 -15.09 18.82
C TRP A 152 -11.62 -14.47 18.44
N LYS A 153 -11.59 -13.35 17.70
CA LYS A 153 -10.34 -12.63 17.38
C LYS A 153 -9.76 -11.95 18.60
N THR A 154 -10.60 -11.29 19.41
CA THR A 154 -10.20 -10.68 20.67
C THR A 154 -9.73 -11.74 21.67
N GLN A 155 -10.41 -12.88 21.75
CA GLN A 155 -10.01 -14.00 22.61
C GLN A 155 -8.69 -14.64 22.16
N LYS A 156 -8.41 -14.69 20.86
CA LYS A 156 -7.15 -15.20 20.32
C LYS A 156 -5.94 -14.35 20.74
N GLN A 157 -6.11 -13.04 20.95
CA GLN A 157 -5.04 -12.15 21.44
C GLN A 157 -4.68 -12.40 22.92
N LEU A 158 -5.61 -12.97 23.69
CA LEU A 158 -5.40 -13.32 25.10
C LEU A 158 -4.74 -14.70 25.28
N LEU A 159 -4.70 -15.51 24.22
CA LEU A 159 -4.13 -16.85 24.25
C LEU A 159 -2.66 -16.81 23.83
N PRO A 160 -1.75 -17.50 24.56
CA PRO A 160 -0.35 -17.60 24.15
C PRO A 160 -0.25 -18.21 22.74
N ARG A 161 0.52 -17.57 21.86
CA ARG A 161 0.82 -18.14 20.54
C ARG A 161 1.40 -19.55 20.68
N LYS A 162 0.74 -20.54 20.07
CA LYS A 162 1.24 -21.93 19.99
C LYS A 162 2.60 -22.04 19.27
N ARG A 163 2.92 -21.09 18.40
CA ARG A 163 4.19 -20.99 17.68
C ARG A 163 4.56 -19.52 17.53
N LYS A 164 5.67 -19.10 18.12
CA LYS A 164 6.22 -17.75 17.91
C LYS A 164 6.88 -17.72 16.54
N ASN A 165 6.58 -16.69 15.76
CA ASN A 165 7.25 -16.48 14.49
C ASN A 165 8.63 -15.86 14.76
N GLN A 166 9.58 -16.07 13.84
CA GLN A 166 10.97 -15.61 13.98
C GLN A 166 11.06 -14.11 14.25
N ILE A 167 10.22 -13.30 13.62
CA ILE A 167 10.15 -11.84 13.84
C ILE A 167 9.79 -11.52 15.29
N THR A 168 8.75 -12.16 15.84
CA THR A 168 8.31 -11.92 17.22
C THR A 168 9.42 -12.23 18.22
N THR A 169 10.14 -13.33 18.02
CA THR A 169 11.28 -13.70 18.86
C THR A 169 12.41 -12.66 18.75
N LEU A 170 12.76 -12.23 17.54
CA LEU A 170 13.80 -11.22 17.32
C LEU A 170 13.45 -9.88 17.98
N VAL A 171 12.18 -9.46 17.92
CA VAL A 171 11.73 -8.20 18.55
C VAL A 171 11.74 -8.33 20.07
N GLU A 172 11.25 -9.44 20.63
CA GLU A 172 11.33 -9.68 22.08
C GLU A 172 12.79 -9.68 22.58
N ASP A 173 13.72 -10.28 21.82
CA ASP A 173 15.14 -10.30 22.18
C ASP A 173 15.78 -8.92 22.02
N ALA A 174 15.43 -8.17 20.98
CA ALA A 174 15.87 -6.78 20.81
C ALA A 174 15.38 -5.88 21.97
N LEU A 175 14.13 -6.04 22.40
CA LEU A 175 13.56 -5.30 23.53
C LEU A 175 14.26 -5.64 24.86
N LYS A 176 14.74 -6.88 25.03
CA LYS A 176 15.51 -7.29 26.22
C LYS A 176 16.96 -6.82 26.18
N THR A 177 17.56 -6.75 24.99
CA THR A 177 19.00 -6.48 24.81
C THR A 177 19.29 -4.99 24.69
N SER A 178 18.34 -4.20 24.17
CA SER A 178 18.53 -2.77 23.93
C SER A 178 18.34 -1.95 25.21
N SER A 179 19.28 -1.06 25.51
CA SER A 179 19.14 -0.10 26.60
C SER A 179 18.35 1.12 26.14
N PHE A 180 17.06 1.18 26.50
CA PHE A 180 16.19 2.34 26.25
C PHE A 180 16.41 3.49 27.26
N GLU A 181 17.62 3.62 27.80
CA GLU A 181 17.96 4.55 28.89
C GLU A 181 17.74 6.03 28.53
N MET A 182 17.79 6.36 27.23
CA MET A 182 17.53 7.71 26.73
C MET A 182 16.03 8.08 26.78
N TYR A 183 15.14 7.11 27.00
CA TYR A 183 13.70 7.34 27.06
C TYR A 183 13.18 7.44 28.50
N GLY A 184 12.09 8.18 28.67
CA GLY A 184 11.45 8.35 29.97
C GLY A 184 11.00 7.02 30.58
N SER A 185 10.90 6.97 31.92
CA SER A 185 10.44 5.75 32.62
C SER A 185 9.10 5.24 32.09
N ARG A 186 8.17 6.14 31.75
CA ARG A 186 6.87 5.80 31.18
C ARG A 186 6.98 5.03 29.86
N THR A 187 7.88 5.48 28.99
CA THR A 187 8.11 4.86 27.68
C THR A 187 8.72 3.48 27.85
N ARG A 188 9.73 3.36 28.72
CA ARG A 188 10.34 2.07 29.07
C ARG A 188 9.32 1.09 29.66
N ASP A 189 8.50 1.54 30.60
CA ASP A 189 7.43 0.72 31.18
C ASP A 189 6.42 0.28 30.11
N SER A 190 6.09 1.16 29.16
CA SER A 190 5.17 0.85 28.06
C SER A 190 5.75 -0.19 27.11
N LEU A 191 7.05 -0.10 26.77
CA LEU A 191 7.74 -1.07 25.92
C LEU A 191 7.79 -2.46 26.56
N VAL A 192 8.00 -2.55 27.88
CA VAL A 192 7.96 -3.82 28.62
C VAL A 192 6.56 -4.47 28.55
N ASN A 193 5.51 -3.65 28.51
CA ASN A 193 4.13 -4.14 28.45
C ASN A 193 3.65 -4.40 27.01
N TRP A 194 4.43 -4.09 25.97
CA TRP A 194 3.98 -4.17 24.59
C TRP A 194 3.61 -5.60 24.19
N ASN A 195 2.42 -5.77 23.60
CA ASN A 195 1.92 -7.06 23.13
C ASN A 195 2.06 -7.21 21.60
N PRO A 196 2.92 -8.11 21.10
CA PRO A 196 3.12 -8.33 19.67
C PRO A 196 1.96 -9.05 18.96
N ASP A 197 0.99 -9.57 19.71
CA ASP A 197 -0.18 -10.27 19.15
C ASP A 197 -1.36 -9.32 18.88
N CYS A 198 -1.25 -8.05 19.29
CA CYS A 198 -2.22 -7.00 19.01
C CYS A 198 -1.68 -6.06 17.93
N ILE A 199 -2.57 -5.50 17.12
CA ILE A 199 -2.29 -4.41 16.17
C ILE A 199 -2.15 -3.09 16.93
N GLY A 200 -2.94 -2.88 17.98
CA GLY A 200 -2.88 -1.71 18.84
C GLY A 200 -3.80 -0.58 18.39
N PHE A 201 -5.09 -0.85 18.18
CA PHE A 201 -6.09 0.13 17.75
C PHE A 201 -6.11 1.39 18.63
N ASN A 202 -6.02 1.22 19.94
CA ASN A 202 -6.00 2.35 20.89
C ASN A 202 -4.72 3.19 20.76
N LEU A 203 -3.58 2.56 20.49
CA LEU A 203 -2.34 3.29 20.22
C LEU A 203 -2.45 4.05 18.89
N ILE A 204 -2.99 3.42 17.84
CA ILE A 204 -3.22 4.07 16.54
C ILE A 204 -4.15 5.28 16.72
N GLU A 205 -5.28 5.14 17.41
CA GLU A 205 -6.19 6.24 17.72
C GLU A 205 -5.49 7.39 18.45
N ALA A 206 -4.69 7.07 19.48
CA ALA A 206 -3.93 8.06 20.23
C ALA A 206 -2.90 8.81 19.36
N VAL A 207 -2.22 8.09 18.46
CA VAL A 207 -1.27 8.66 17.50
C VAL A 207 -1.98 9.56 16.49
N LEU A 208 -3.11 9.12 15.94
CA LEU A 208 -3.90 9.94 15.02
C LEU A 208 -4.41 11.21 15.71
N CYS A 209 -4.85 11.12 16.97
CA CYS A 209 -5.19 12.27 17.78
C CYS A 209 -4.01 13.22 17.99
N HIS A 210 -2.83 12.70 18.29
CA HIS A 210 -1.62 13.49 18.44
C HIS A 210 -1.28 14.23 17.15
N ILE A 211 -1.28 13.53 16.01
CA ILE A 211 -1.04 14.10 14.69
C ILE A 211 -2.06 15.21 14.42
N CYS A 212 -3.36 14.95 14.57
CA CYS A 212 -4.45 15.92 14.37
C CYS A 212 -4.30 17.20 15.21
N ARG A 213 -3.73 17.11 16.42
CA ARG A 213 -3.59 18.25 17.32
C ARG A 213 -2.26 18.99 17.19
N LYS A 214 -1.16 18.29 16.93
CA LYS A 214 0.20 18.84 17.09
C LYS A 214 1.02 18.93 15.81
N GLU A 215 0.63 18.19 14.77
CA GLU A 215 1.42 18.12 13.54
C GLU A 215 0.83 18.99 12.42
N ARG A 216 1.72 19.51 11.57
CA ARG A 216 1.40 20.37 10.42
C ARG A 216 0.32 19.75 9.49
N PRO A 217 -0.44 20.56 8.73
CA PRO A 217 -1.41 20.07 7.76
C PRO A 217 -0.83 19.00 6.81
N GLY A 218 -1.66 18.01 6.47
CA GLY A 218 -1.28 16.86 5.66
C GLY A 218 -2.27 15.71 5.83
N ALA A 219 -2.33 14.82 4.84
CA ALA A 219 -3.08 13.57 4.95
C ALA A 219 -2.29 12.52 5.75
N VAL A 220 -2.98 11.55 6.33
CA VAL A 220 -2.38 10.42 7.04
C VAL A 220 -2.78 9.12 6.34
N LEU A 221 -1.80 8.26 6.07
CA LEU A 221 -2.00 6.91 5.54
C LEU A 221 -1.63 5.92 6.65
N VAL A 222 -2.54 4.99 6.95
CA VAL A 222 -2.35 3.96 7.98
C VAL A 222 -2.39 2.59 7.31
N PHE A 223 -1.30 1.85 7.39
CA PHE A 223 -1.23 0.49 6.88
C PHE A 223 -1.74 -0.52 7.91
N MET A 224 -2.70 -1.34 7.49
CA MET A 224 -3.40 -2.34 8.29
C MET A 224 -3.27 -3.72 7.63
N THR A 225 -3.48 -4.79 8.41
CA THR A 225 -3.28 -6.18 7.96
C THR A 225 -4.39 -6.72 7.07
N GLY A 226 -5.60 -6.15 7.12
CA GLY A 226 -6.71 -6.60 6.28
C GLY A 226 -8.01 -5.84 6.51
N TRP A 227 -9.05 -6.22 5.76
CA TRP A 227 -10.36 -5.56 5.81
C TRP A 227 -11.00 -5.54 7.19
N ASP A 228 -10.95 -6.67 7.91
CA ASP A 228 -11.54 -6.74 9.24
C ASP A 228 -10.93 -5.71 10.20
N ASP A 229 -9.60 -5.57 10.16
CA ASP A 229 -8.87 -4.64 11.02
C ASP A 229 -9.17 -3.19 10.62
N ILE A 230 -9.23 -2.92 9.31
CA ILE A 230 -9.64 -1.62 8.77
C ILE A 230 -11.05 -1.26 9.24
N SER A 231 -12.01 -2.18 9.13
CA SER A 231 -13.41 -1.91 9.48
C SER A 231 -13.55 -1.64 10.98
N CYS A 232 -12.98 -2.49 11.83
CA CYS A 232 -13.09 -2.34 13.29
C CYS A 232 -12.40 -1.04 13.76
N LEU A 233 -11.17 -0.77 13.30
CA LEU A 233 -10.51 0.48 13.62
C LEU A 233 -11.31 1.68 13.10
N LYS A 234 -11.85 1.64 11.87
CA LYS A 234 -12.67 2.73 11.32
C LYS A 234 -13.87 3.05 12.21
N ASP A 235 -14.56 2.02 12.69
CA ASP A 235 -15.74 2.20 13.56
C ASP A 235 -15.34 2.77 14.92
N GLN A 236 -14.21 2.33 15.49
CA GLN A 236 -13.64 2.92 16.70
C GLN A 236 -13.31 4.41 16.50
N LEU A 237 -12.59 4.75 15.42
CA LEU A 237 -12.20 6.13 15.14
C LEU A 237 -13.41 7.04 14.88
N LYS A 238 -14.49 6.53 14.27
CA LYS A 238 -15.75 7.26 14.09
C LYS A 238 -16.45 7.57 15.41
N ALA A 239 -16.30 6.72 16.42
CA ALA A 239 -16.87 6.96 17.75
C ALA A 239 -16.08 8.03 18.54
N HIS A 240 -14.82 8.28 18.17
CA HIS A 240 -13.98 9.24 18.87
C HIS A 240 -14.37 10.71 18.54
N PRO A 241 -14.56 11.60 19.54
CA PRO A 241 -15.08 12.96 19.34
C PRO A 241 -14.30 13.84 18.34
N LEU A 242 -12.99 13.64 18.24
CA LEU A 242 -12.14 14.40 17.31
C LEU A 242 -12.06 13.74 15.93
N LEU A 243 -11.95 12.41 15.89
CA LEU A 243 -11.59 11.67 14.67
C LEU A 243 -12.83 11.26 13.87
N GLY A 244 -13.98 11.20 14.54
CA GLY A 244 -15.29 11.03 13.93
C GLY A 244 -15.98 12.33 13.52
N ASP A 245 -15.43 13.51 13.84
CA ASP A 245 -16.00 14.79 13.43
C ASP A 245 -15.75 15.04 11.93
N PRO A 246 -16.80 15.04 11.08
CA PRO A 246 -16.65 15.21 9.63
C PRO A 246 -16.16 16.60 9.24
N ASN A 247 -16.27 17.59 10.13
CA ASN A 247 -15.74 18.94 9.90
C ASN A 247 -14.24 19.06 10.18
N ARG A 248 -13.62 18.01 10.74
CA ARG A 248 -12.19 17.97 11.08
C ARG A 248 -11.45 16.85 10.38
N VAL A 249 -12.09 15.70 10.19
CA VAL A 249 -11.47 14.50 9.66
C VAL A 249 -12.33 13.86 8.56
N LEU A 250 -11.71 13.56 7.43
CA LEU A 250 -12.26 12.72 6.37
C LEU A 250 -11.64 11.33 6.47
N LEU A 251 -12.41 10.36 7.00
CA LEU A 251 -11.94 9.00 7.24
C LEU A 251 -12.34 8.05 6.09
N LEU A 252 -11.34 7.56 5.35
CA LEU A 252 -11.50 6.69 4.19
C LEU A 252 -10.86 5.31 4.44
N ALA A 253 -11.34 4.31 3.71
CA ALA A 253 -10.74 2.98 3.67
C ALA A 253 -10.28 2.68 2.24
N CYS A 254 -9.20 1.91 2.09
CA CYS A 254 -8.70 1.44 0.80
C CYS A 254 -8.30 -0.04 0.90
N HIS A 255 -9.10 -0.91 0.29
CA HIS A 255 -8.88 -2.35 0.26
C HIS A 255 -9.29 -2.94 -1.09
N GLY A 256 -8.64 -4.02 -1.53
CA GLY A 256 -8.82 -4.59 -2.87
C GLY A 256 -10.20 -5.15 -3.18
N SER A 257 -10.99 -5.45 -2.15
CA SER A 257 -12.39 -5.90 -2.30
C SER A 257 -13.39 -4.75 -2.38
N MET A 258 -12.97 -3.49 -2.22
CA MET A 258 -13.85 -2.33 -2.30
C MET A 258 -14.23 -2.01 -3.74
N ALA A 259 -15.38 -1.36 -3.92
CA ALA A 259 -15.78 -0.87 -5.22
C ALA A 259 -14.79 0.21 -5.72
N THR A 260 -14.51 0.20 -7.02
CA THR A 260 -13.55 1.12 -7.64
C THR A 260 -13.92 2.59 -7.40
N ALA A 261 -15.21 2.91 -7.33
CA ALA A 261 -15.69 4.26 -7.03
C ALA A 261 -15.30 4.73 -5.61
N GLU A 262 -15.29 3.84 -4.63
CA GLU A 262 -14.90 4.18 -3.25
C GLU A 262 -13.39 4.34 -3.12
N GLN A 263 -12.62 3.51 -3.83
CA GLN A 263 -11.16 3.64 -3.87
C GLN A 263 -10.73 4.97 -4.48
N ARG A 264 -11.47 5.49 -5.48
CA ARG A 264 -11.17 6.79 -6.11
C ARG A 264 -11.20 7.98 -5.14
N LEU A 265 -12.06 7.92 -4.12
CA LEU A 265 -12.22 9.01 -3.14
C LEU A 265 -10.92 9.34 -2.40
N ILE A 266 -9.96 8.41 -2.34
CA ILE A 266 -8.66 8.64 -1.70
C ILE A 266 -7.79 9.65 -2.46
N PHE A 267 -8.03 9.86 -3.76
CA PHE A 267 -7.26 10.80 -4.58
C PHE A 267 -7.80 12.23 -4.51
N ASP A 268 -9.05 12.40 -4.08
CA ASP A 268 -9.67 13.71 -3.99
C ASP A 268 -9.02 14.56 -2.89
N LYS A 269 -8.94 15.87 -3.13
CA LYS A 269 -8.47 16.82 -2.12
C LYS A 269 -9.53 16.94 -1.02
N PRO A 270 -9.17 16.82 0.27
CA PRO A 270 -10.14 17.04 1.33
C PRO A 270 -10.59 18.51 1.35
N PRO A 271 -11.76 18.80 1.94
CA PRO A 271 -12.19 20.18 2.17
C PRO A 271 -11.17 21.00 2.96
N PRO A 272 -11.18 22.34 2.85
CA PRO A 272 -10.30 23.19 3.64
C PRO A 272 -10.41 22.90 5.14
N ASN A 273 -9.27 22.84 5.84
CA ASN A 273 -9.17 22.53 7.28
C ASN A 273 -9.65 21.13 7.70
N VAL A 274 -9.95 20.23 6.75
CA VAL A 274 -10.26 18.84 7.02
C VAL A 274 -9.04 17.96 6.74
N ARG A 275 -8.63 17.16 7.72
CA ARG A 275 -7.54 16.19 7.55
C ARG A 275 -8.07 14.88 6.98
N LYS A 276 -7.51 14.44 5.85
CA LYS A 276 -7.79 13.13 5.28
C LYS A 276 -6.98 12.05 6.01
N ILE A 277 -7.65 10.99 6.48
CA ILE A 277 -7.04 9.79 7.05
C ILE A 277 -7.50 8.59 6.22
N VAL A 278 -6.55 7.85 5.65
CA VAL A 278 -6.82 6.67 4.82
C VAL A 278 -6.30 5.43 5.54
N LEU A 279 -7.20 4.49 5.84
CA LEU A 279 -6.86 3.17 6.36
C LEU A 279 -6.73 2.21 5.19
N ALA A 280 -5.55 1.63 4.97
CA ALA A 280 -5.28 0.82 3.78
C ALA A 280 -4.49 -0.45 4.08
N THR A 281 -4.53 -1.42 3.18
CA THR A 281 -3.53 -2.50 3.14
C THR A 281 -2.33 -2.10 2.29
N ASN A 282 -1.34 -2.98 2.16
CA ASN A 282 -0.21 -2.85 1.24
C ASN A 282 -0.62 -2.51 -0.21
N MET A 283 -1.86 -2.77 -0.62
CA MET A 283 -2.38 -2.32 -1.92
C MET A 283 -2.28 -0.81 -2.15
N ALA A 284 -2.28 0.01 -1.09
CA ALA A 284 -2.08 1.44 -1.25
C ALA A 284 -0.67 1.78 -1.77
N GLU A 285 0.33 0.90 -1.60
CA GLU A 285 1.67 1.11 -2.18
C GLU A 285 1.58 1.14 -3.71
N ALA A 286 0.93 0.14 -4.31
CA ALA A 286 0.75 0.04 -5.76
C ALA A 286 -0.31 1.02 -6.33
N VAL A 287 -1.28 1.46 -5.50
CA VAL A 287 -2.36 2.36 -5.94
C VAL A 287 -1.96 3.84 -5.83
N LEU A 288 -1.08 4.20 -4.89
CA LEU A 288 -0.65 5.58 -4.66
C LEU A 288 0.66 5.96 -5.37
N GLN A 289 1.37 5.00 -5.95
CA GLN A 289 2.47 5.23 -6.90
C GLN A 289 1.90 5.69 -8.25
#